data_AF-A0A7K2LUX8-F1
#
_entry.id   AF-A0A7K2LUX8-F1
#
_cell.length_a   1.000
_cell.length_b   1.000
_cell.length_c   1.000
_cell.angle_alpha   90.00
_cell.angle_beta   90.00
_cell.angle_gamma   90.00
#
_symmetry.space_group_name_H-M   'P 1'
#
loop_
_entity.id
_entity.type
_entity.pdbx_description
1 polymer ?
#
loop_
_entity_poly.entity_id
_entity_poly.type
_entity_poly.pdbx_seq_one_letter_code
_entity_poly.pdbx_strand_id
1 'polypeptide(L)'
;LAVGFAAGGWVDRDSGTVVRHPLLGWRDVPVREAIGARTGLPVHVDGHARSLVNAERLFGGARGSRSVLHLFVGNVVDAAFATNDEVHYGPRSQAGAIAHLPVPGGTEPCDCGRVGCLQAELSERTLCRRARAAG
;
A
#
# COMPACT_ATOMS: atom_id res chain seq x y z
N LEU A 1 -2.55 -21.89 13.76
CA LEU A 1 -3.11 -21.32 12.50
C LEU A 1 -3.47 -19.85 12.76
N ALA A 2 -3.40 -19.00 11.75
CA ALA A 2 -3.71 -17.57 11.83
C ALA A 2 -4.29 -17.06 10.50
N VAL A 3 -4.88 -15.87 10.51
CA VAL A 3 -5.39 -15.18 9.30
C VAL A 3 -4.50 -13.98 8.98
N GLY A 4 -4.05 -13.86 7.73
CA GLY A 4 -3.38 -12.68 7.21
C GLY A 4 -4.34 -11.81 6.40
N PHE A 5 -4.34 -10.51 6.63
CA PHE A 5 -5.09 -9.53 5.86
C PHE A 5 -4.14 -8.45 5.34
N ALA A 6 -4.09 -8.29 4.02
CA ALA A 6 -3.33 -7.25 3.35
C ALA A 6 -4.29 -6.37 2.53
N ALA A 7 -4.16 -5.05 2.65
CA ALA A 7 -4.96 -4.11 1.87
C ALA A 7 -4.15 -2.90 1.43
N GLY A 8 -4.57 -2.28 0.33
CA GLY A 8 -4.07 -0.95 -0.05
C GLY A 8 -4.56 0.14 0.91
N GLY A 9 -4.19 1.38 0.60
CA GLY A 9 -4.54 2.52 1.45
C GLY A 9 -3.73 2.55 2.75
N TRP A 10 -4.24 3.28 3.74
CA TRP A 10 -3.54 3.44 5.02
C TRP A 10 -4.02 2.39 6.02
N VAL A 11 -3.16 1.41 6.25
CA VAL A 11 -3.34 0.34 7.24
C VAL A 11 -2.40 0.55 8.42
N ASP A 12 -2.97 0.69 9.61
CA ASP A 12 -2.23 0.71 10.87
C ASP A 12 -2.11 -0.70 11.42
N ARG A 13 -0.91 -1.26 11.31
CA ARG A 13 -0.63 -2.64 11.69
C ARG A 13 -0.74 -2.89 13.19
N ASP A 14 -0.52 -1.87 14.01
CA ASP A 14 -0.42 -2.06 15.47
C ASP A 14 -1.83 -2.18 16.04
N SER A 15 -2.70 -1.23 15.70
CA SER A 15 -4.14 -1.31 16.03
C SER A 15 -4.87 -2.40 15.23
N GLY A 16 -4.34 -2.80 14.06
CA GLY A 16 -5.03 -3.75 13.16
C GLY A 16 -6.21 -3.13 12.44
N THR A 17 -6.12 -1.84 12.16
CA THR A 17 -7.18 -1.00 11.61
C THR A 17 -6.83 -0.56 10.19
N VAL A 18 -7.80 -0.62 9.28
CA VAL A 18 -7.72 0.12 8.02
C VAL A 18 -8.17 1.55 8.31
N VAL A 19 -7.20 2.43 8.53
CA VAL A 19 -7.43 3.84 8.89
C VAL A 19 -8.15 4.55 7.76
N ARG A 20 -7.73 4.33 6.51
CA ARG A 20 -8.40 4.89 5.33
C ARG A 20 -8.19 4.05 4.08
N HIS A 21 -9.28 3.68 3.41
CA HIS A 21 -9.25 3.05 2.08
C HIS A 21 -10.21 3.76 1.12
N PRO A 22 -9.72 4.71 0.30
CA PRO A 22 -10.58 5.57 -0.52
C PRO A 22 -11.50 4.80 -1.47
N LEU A 23 -10.96 3.79 -2.16
CA LEU A 23 -11.71 2.99 -3.13
C LEU A 23 -12.87 2.19 -2.50
N LEU A 24 -12.74 1.79 -1.22
CA LEU A 24 -13.76 1.02 -0.50
C LEU A 24 -14.63 1.91 0.38
N GLY A 25 -14.33 3.21 0.47
CA GLY A 25 -14.98 4.13 1.39
C GLY A 25 -14.70 3.86 2.87
N TRP A 26 -13.71 3.01 3.21
CA TRP A 26 -13.45 2.65 4.61
C TRP A 26 -12.71 3.74 5.36
N ARG A 27 -13.10 3.94 6.62
CA ARG A 27 -12.46 4.82 7.60
C ARG A 27 -12.48 4.13 8.96
N ASP A 28 -11.32 4.06 9.60
CA ASP A 28 -11.11 3.47 10.93
C ASP A 28 -11.83 2.11 11.13
N VAL A 29 -11.70 1.22 10.14
CA VAL A 29 -12.35 -0.11 10.19
C VAL A 29 -11.47 -1.09 11.00
N PRO A 30 -11.96 -1.65 12.13
CA PRO A 30 -11.18 -2.52 13.02
C PRO A 30 -11.11 -3.95 12.47
N VAL A 31 -10.38 -4.13 11.37
CA VAL A 31 -10.33 -5.40 10.61
C VAL A 31 -9.88 -6.58 11.47
N ARG A 32 -8.86 -6.39 12.33
CA ARG A 32 -8.37 -7.45 13.22
C ARG A 32 -9.49 -7.99 14.12
N GLU A 33 -10.23 -7.09 14.76
CA GLU A 33 -11.34 -7.45 15.64
C GLU A 33 -12.47 -8.13 14.87
N ALA A 34 -12.90 -7.53 13.76
CA ALA A 34 -14.02 -8.03 12.96
C ALA A 34 -13.76 -9.44 12.41
N ILE A 35 -12.55 -9.71 11.93
CA ILE A 35 -12.16 -11.05 11.44
C ILE A 35 -11.93 -12.01 12.62
N GLY A 36 -11.29 -11.54 13.70
CA GLY A 36 -10.99 -12.35 14.87
C GLY A 36 -12.26 -12.87 15.55
N ALA A 37 -13.28 -12.02 15.71
CA ALA A 37 -14.56 -12.39 16.30
C ALA A 37 -15.30 -13.48 15.49
N ARG A 38 -15.12 -13.52 14.16
CA ARG A 38 -15.80 -14.49 13.28
C ARG A 38 -15.05 -15.80 13.11
N THR A 39 -13.73 -15.78 13.31
CA THR A 39 -12.86 -16.93 13.04
C THR A 39 -12.31 -17.59 14.31
N GLY A 40 -12.25 -16.87 15.43
CA GLY A 40 -11.58 -17.31 16.65
C GLY A 40 -10.05 -17.43 16.50
N LEU A 41 -9.47 -16.95 15.40
CA LEU A 41 -8.05 -17.06 15.09
C LEU A 41 -7.31 -15.73 15.30
N PRO A 42 -6.00 -15.76 15.61
CA PRO A 42 -5.15 -14.58 15.53
C PRO A 42 -5.18 -14.00 14.12
N VAL A 43 -5.36 -12.67 14.01
CA VAL A 43 -5.39 -11.95 12.73
C VAL A 43 -4.21 -11.00 12.67
N HIS A 44 -3.42 -11.06 11.60
CA HIS A 44 -2.36 -10.10 11.28
C HIS A 44 -2.83 -9.21 10.14
N VAL A 45 -2.70 -7.90 10.32
CA VAL A 45 -3.20 -6.88 9.39
C VAL A 45 -2.02 -6.01 8.98
N ASP A 46 -1.79 -5.82 7.68
CA ASP A 46 -0.75 -4.93 7.18
C ASP A 46 -1.11 -4.31 5.82
N GLY A 47 -0.32 -3.33 5.39
CA GLY A 47 -0.43 -2.70 4.09
C GLY A 47 0.04 -3.62 2.96
N HIS A 48 -0.56 -3.46 1.79
CA HIS A 48 -0.27 -4.24 0.59
C HIS A 48 1.23 -4.24 0.22
N ALA A 49 1.84 -3.05 0.04
CA ALA A 49 3.25 -2.96 -0.34
C ALA A 49 4.21 -3.56 0.71
N ARG A 50 3.92 -3.40 2.01
CA ARG A 50 4.73 -4.02 3.08
C ARG A 50 4.58 -5.54 3.11
N SER A 51 3.37 -6.03 2.84
CA SER A 51 3.10 -7.47 2.72
C SER A 51 3.88 -8.09 1.56
N LEU A 52 3.98 -7.37 0.43
CA LEU A 52 4.81 -7.77 -0.70
C LEU A 52 6.30 -7.79 -0.37
N VAL A 53 6.82 -6.76 0.33
CA VAL A 53 8.22 -6.78 0.81
C VAL A 53 8.49 -8.00 1.69
N ASN A 54 7.59 -8.30 2.63
CA ASN A 54 7.75 -9.49 3.48
C ASN A 54 7.71 -10.79 2.67
N ALA A 55 6.81 -10.90 1.69
CA ALA A 55 6.75 -12.06 0.79
C ALA A 55 8.04 -12.22 -0.02
N GLU A 56 8.57 -11.15 -0.60
CA GLU A 56 9.81 -11.17 -1.38
C GLU A 56 11.03 -11.54 -0.54
N ARG A 57 11.09 -11.10 0.73
CA ARG A 57 12.18 -11.46 1.65
C ARG A 57 12.12 -12.92 2.12
N LEU A 58 10.92 -13.47 2.27
CA LEU A 58 10.71 -14.84 2.73
C LEU A 58 10.86 -15.86 1.60
N PHE A 59 10.27 -15.55 0.43
CA PHE A 59 10.04 -16.53 -0.64
C PHE A 59 10.51 -16.06 -2.02
N GLY A 60 10.79 -14.77 -2.19
CA GLY A 60 11.07 -14.16 -3.50
C GLY A 60 12.53 -13.76 -3.71
N GLY A 61 12.71 -12.80 -4.62
CA GLY A 61 14.02 -12.36 -5.09
C GLY A 61 14.81 -11.52 -4.10
N ALA A 62 14.15 -10.99 -3.06
CA ALA A 62 14.80 -10.21 -2.01
C ALA A 62 15.33 -11.06 -0.85
N ARG A 63 15.26 -12.39 -0.93
CA ARG A 63 15.78 -13.29 0.10
C ARG A 63 17.29 -13.12 0.25
N GLY A 64 17.74 -12.83 1.47
CA GLY A 64 19.15 -12.56 1.78
C GLY A 64 19.60 -11.12 1.50
N SER A 65 18.76 -10.28 0.90
CA SER A 65 19.03 -8.85 0.76
C SER A 65 18.75 -8.13 2.07
N ARG A 66 19.76 -7.41 2.58
CA ARG A 66 19.63 -6.60 3.80
C ARG A 66 18.83 -5.32 3.61
N SER A 67 18.77 -4.83 2.37
CA SER A 67 18.02 -3.63 2.01
C SER A 67 17.24 -3.90 0.74
N VAL A 68 15.96 -3.51 0.73
CA VAL A 68 15.05 -3.67 -0.41
C VAL A 68 14.10 -2.49 -0.44
N LEU A 69 13.84 -1.96 -1.63
CA LEU A 69 12.75 -1.04 -1.91
C LEU A 69 11.79 -1.73 -2.88
N HIS A 70 10.53 -1.85 -2.49
CA HIS A 70 9.47 -2.30 -3.36
C HIS A 70 8.60 -1.11 -3.74
N LEU A 71 8.49 -0.86 -5.03
CA LEU A 71 7.58 0.12 -5.61
C LEU A 71 6.50 -0.64 -6.38
N PHE A 72 5.27 -0.57 -5.90
CA PHE A 72 4.12 -1.12 -6.60
C PHE A 72 3.46 -0.03 -7.45
N VAL A 73 3.31 -0.30 -8.75
CA VAL A 73 2.59 0.57 -9.70
C VAL A 73 1.51 -0.26 -10.39
N GLY A 74 0.26 0.02 -10.05
CA GLY A 74 -0.89 -0.67 -10.65
C GLY A 74 -2.17 0.12 -10.43
N ASN A 75 -3.20 -0.53 -9.90
CA ASN A 75 -4.44 0.13 -9.46
C ASN A 75 -4.22 1.15 -8.33
N VAL A 76 -3.14 0.99 -7.57
CA VAL A 76 -2.60 1.94 -6.58
C VAL A 76 -1.11 2.15 -6.83
N VAL A 77 -0.55 3.26 -6.32
CA VAL A 77 0.90 3.47 -6.29
C VAL A 77 1.36 3.60 -4.85
N ASP A 78 2.09 2.59 -4.38
CA ASP A 78 2.56 2.48 -3.00
C ASP A 78 4.01 2.00 -2.98
N ALA A 79 4.73 2.34 -1.91
CA ALA A 79 6.05 1.80 -1.65
C ALA A 79 6.16 1.21 -0.26
N ALA A 80 7.11 0.29 -0.11
CA ALA A 80 7.58 -0.18 1.17
C ALA A 80 9.06 -0.51 1.04
N PHE A 81 9.81 -0.38 2.14
CA PHE A 81 11.23 -0.64 2.10
C PHE A 81 11.71 -1.25 3.41
N ALA A 82 12.83 -1.97 3.30
CA ALA A 82 13.61 -2.41 4.42
C ALA A 82 15.05 -1.95 4.26
N THR A 83 15.70 -1.65 5.38
CA THR A 83 17.14 -1.36 5.44
C THR A 83 17.74 -2.09 6.62
N ASN A 84 18.94 -2.65 6.48
CA ASN A 84 19.59 -3.41 7.56
C ASN A 84 18.66 -4.48 8.16
N ASP A 85 17.95 -5.19 7.30
CA ASP A 85 17.00 -6.26 7.63
C ASP A 85 15.72 -5.83 8.35
N GLU A 86 15.50 -4.53 8.53
CA GLU A 86 14.34 -3.96 9.20
C GLU A 86 13.39 -3.29 8.21
N VAL A 87 12.12 -3.74 8.19
CA VAL A 87 11.06 -3.08 7.42
C VAL A 87 10.68 -1.79 8.12
N HIS A 88 10.64 -0.69 7.37
CA HIS A 88 10.23 0.60 7.91
C HIS A 88 8.72 0.76 7.88
N TYR A 89 8.15 1.01 9.05
CA TYR A 89 6.72 1.27 9.21
C TYR A 89 6.42 2.77 9.36
N GLY A 90 7.34 3.53 9.95
CA GLY A 90 7.12 4.93 10.29
C GLY A 90 5.98 5.15 11.29
N PRO A 91 5.68 6.41 11.64
CA PRO A 91 4.60 6.72 12.56
C PRO A 91 3.25 6.21 12.05
N ARG A 92 2.55 5.44 12.90
CA ARG A 92 1.22 4.87 12.60
C ARG A 92 1.18 4.13 11.25
N SER A 93 2.27 3.44 10.90
CA SER A 93 2.39 2.63 9.68
C SER A 93 2.25 3.39 8.35
N GLN A 94 2.68 4.65 8.28
CA GLN A 94 2.63 5.48 7.05
C GLN A 94 3.91 5.52 6.21
N ALA A 95 5.02 4.90 6.63
CA ALA A 95 6.22 4.88 5.80
C ALA A 95 5.91 4.28 4.42
N GLY A 96 6.42 4.94 3.37
CA GLY A 96 6.16 4.56 1.99
C GLY A 96 4.86 5.13 1.38
N ALA A 97 4.17 6.03 2.09
CA ALA A 97 3.03 6.78 1.55
C ALA A 97 3.50 7.81 0.50
N ILE A 98 3.66 7.34 -0.75
CA ILE A 98 4.20 8.14 -1.85
C ILE A 98 3.15 8.53 -2.91
N ALA A 99 1.96 7.96 -2.85
CA ALA A 99 0.90 8.10 -3.86
C ALA A 99 0.59 9.56 -4.24
N HIS A 100 0.74 10.48 -3.30
CA HIS A 100 0.40 11.89 -3.46
C HIS A 100 1.60 12.84 -3.48
N LEU A 101 2.82 12.31 -3.60
CA LEU A 101 3.99 13.15 -3.87
C LEU A 101 3.82 13.84 -5.24
N PRO A 102 4.21 15.12 -5.36
CA PRO A 102 4.10 15.85 -6.61
C PRO A 102 5.12 15.33 -7.62
N VAL A 103 4.68 15.14 -8.86
CA VAL A 103 5.53 14.86 -10.01
C VAL A 103 5.78 16.19 -10.75
N PRO A 104 7.04 16.59 -10.97
CA PRO A 104 7.35 17.77 -11.76
C PRO A 104 6.72 17.70 -13.16
N GLY A 105 5.97 18.73 -13.54
CA GLY A 105 5.22 18.75 -14.81
C GLY A 105 3.97 17.87 -14.84
N GLY A 106 3.55 17.30 -13.71
CA GLY A 106 2.31 16.52 -13.61
C GLY A 106 1.07 17.37 -13.93
N THR A 107 0.14 16.78 -14.66
CA THR A 107 -1.09 17.42 -15.17
C THR A 107 -2.36 16.65 -14.81
N GLU A 108 -2.23 15.43 -14.29
CA GLU A 108 -3.36 14.56 -14.00
C GLU A 108 -4.07 14.99 -12.73
N PRO A 109 -5.41 15.16 -12.76
CA PRO A 109 -6.18 15.42 -11.56
C PRO A 109 -6.14 14.19 -10.63
N CYS A 110 -6.01 14.44 -9.34
CA CYS A 110 -5.98 13.40 -8.31
C CYS A 110 -7.21 13.49 -7.40
N ASP A 111 -7.75 12.35 -7.00
CA ASP A 111 -8.89 12.26 -6.07
C ASP A 111 -8.62 12.88 -4.69
N CYS A 112 -7.36 13.21 -4.36
CA CYS A 112 -7.03 13.98 -3.17
C CYS A 112 -7.30 15.49 -3.29
N GLY A 113 -7.73 15.98 -4.47
CA GLY A 113 -7.99 17.38 -4.77
C GLY A 113 -6.79 18.15 -5.34
N ARG A 114 -5.63 17.51 -5.50
CA ARG A 114 -4.45 18.09 -6.15
C ARG A 114 -4.31 17.65 -7.61
N VAL A 115 -3.34 18.23 -8.30
CA VAL A 115 -2.92 17.86 -9.66
C VAL A 115 -1.48 17.35 -9.63
N GLY A 116 -1.15 16.38 -10.49
CA GLY A 116 0.22 15.90 -10.66
C GLY A 116 0.72 15.03 -9.51
N CYS A 117 -0.17 14.31 -8.82
CA CYS A 117 0.23 13.33 -7.81
C CYS A 117 0.80 12.07 -8.48
N LEU A 118 1.80 11.44 -7.87
CA LEU A 118 2.47 10.24 -8.40
C LEU A 118 1.49 9.14 -8.85
N GLN A 119 0.48 8.81 -8.03
CA GLN A 119 -0.56 7.84 -8.41
C GLN A 119 -1.42 8.32 -9.57
N ALA A 120 -1.79 9.61 -9.59
CA ALA A 120 -2.60 10.17 -10.67
C ALA A 120 -1.85 10.12 -12.01
N GLU A 121 -0.54 10.31 -11.99
CA GLU A 121 0.29 10.26 -13.20
C GLU A 121 0.59 8.84 -13.69
N LEU A 122 0.84 7.90 -12.77
CA LEU A 122 1.45 6.61 -13.10
C LEU A 122 0.53 5.39 -12.93
N SER A 123 -0.66 5.56 -12.34
CA SER A 123 -1.56 4.42 -12.14
C SER A 123 -1.99 3.78 -13.45
N GLU A 124 -2.32 2.49 -13.37
CA GLU A 124 -2.87 1.71 -14.49
C GLU A 124 -4.10 2.38 -15.11
N ARG A 125 -4.96 3.00 -14.29
CA ARG A 125 -6.12 3.78 -14.76
C ARG A 125 -5.70 4.89 -15.73
N THR A 126 -4.68 5.67 -15.36
CA THR A 126 -4.17 6.76 -16.19
C THR A 126 -3.49 6.23 -17.44
N LEU A 127 -2.67 5.18 -17.30
CA LEU A 127 -2.01 4.51 -18.42
C LEU A 127 -3.04 4.02 -19.45
N CYS A 128 -4.06 3.27 -19.03
CA CYS A 128 -5.12 2.77 -19.91
C CYS A 128 -5.93 3.90 -20.55
N ARG A 129 -6.25 4.97 -19.81
CA ARG A 129 -6.96 6.13 -20.37
C ARG A 129 -6.15 6.83 -21.46
N ARG A 130 -4.83 7.04 -21.23
CA ARG A 130 -3.92 7.64 -22.21
C ARG A 130 -3.76 6.76 -23.44
N ALA A 131 -3.56 5.45 -23.26
CA ALA A 131 -3.48 4.49 -24.36
C ALA A 131 -4.74 4.53 -25.24
N ARG A 132 -5.93 4.45 -24.63
CA ARG A 132 -7.21 4.56 -25.37
C ARG A 132 -7.37 5.86 -26.15
N ALA A 133 -6.82 6.97 -25.66
CA ALA A 133 -6.87 8.24 -26.36
C ALA A 133 -5.87 8.33 -27.52
N ALA A 134 -4.82 7.49 -27.53
CA ALA A 134 -3.78 7.47 -28.56
C ALA A 134 -4.10 6.53 -29.75
N GLY A 135 -5.01 5.57 -29.56
CA GLY A 135 -5.35 4.53 -30.55
C GLY A 135 -4.59 3.23 -30.30
#